data_AF-A0A7K1J1U2-F1
#
_entry.id   AF-A0A7K1J1U2-F1
#
_cell.length_a   1.000
_cell.length_b   1.000
_cell.length_c   1.000
_cell.angle_alpha   90.00
_cell.angle_beta   90.00
_cell.angle_gamma   90.00
#
_symmetry.space_group_name_H-M   'P 1'
#
loop_
_entity.id
_entity.type
_entity.pdbx_description
1 polymer ?
#
loop_
_entity_poly.entity_id
_entity_poly.type
_entity_poly.pdbx_seq_one_letter_code
_entity_poly.pdbx_strand_id
1 'polypeptide(L)' 'MNVIVCVKQIPDPANPGALDASSNTLKREGKLILDESDSYGVEMALQLV' A
#
# COMPACT_ATOMS: atom_id res chain seq x y z
N MET A 1 -17.09 -3.58 -20.09
CA MET A 1 -15.76 -2.94 -20.16
C MET A 1 -14.84 -3.72 -19.23
N ASN A 2 -13.56 -3.92 -19.56
CA ASN A 2 -12.62 -4.56 -18.64
C ASN A 2 -11.68 -3.49 -18.09
N VAL A 3 -11.58 -3.40 -16.77
CA VAL A 3 -10.73 -2.44 -16.06
C VAL A 3 -9.69 -3.20 -15.26
N ILE A 4 -8.44 -2.75 -15.30
CA ILE A 4 -7.33 -3.28 -14.50
C ILE A 4 -6.89 -2.18 -13.53
N VAL A 5 -6.77 -2.54 -12.26
CA VAL A 5 -6.24 -1.66 -11.21
C VAL A 5 -4.95 -2.24 -10.69
N CYS A 6 -3.88 -1.46 -10.78
CA CYS A 6 -2.61 -1.79 -10.14
C CYS A 6 -2.71 -1.50 -8.65
N VAL A 7 -2.26 -2.43 -7.82
CA VAL A 7 -2.32 -2.32 -6.37
C VAL A 7 -0.97 -2.64 -5.75
N LYS A 8 -0.69 -2.06 -4.59
CA LYS A 8 0.57 -2.22 -3.88
C LYS A 8 0.35 -2.50 -2.41
N GLN A 9 1.09 -3.48 -1.91
CA GLN A 9 1.24 -3.70 -0.47
C GLN A 9 2.31 -2.76 0.09
N ILE A 10 2.00 -2.06 1.18
CA ILE A 10 2.91 -1.16 1.89
C ILE A 10 2.85 -1.40 3.40
N PRO A 11 3.89 -1.03 4.18
CA PRO A 11 3.77 -0.92 5.64
C PRO A 11 2.68 0.08 6.02
N ASP A 12 1.94 -0.19 7.10
CA ASP A 12 0.88 0.70 7.58
C ASP A 12 1.44 2.10 7.92
N PRO A 13 1.09 3.16 7.15
CA PRO A 13 1.64 4.49 7.34
C PRO A 13 1.13 5.17 8.62
N ALA A 14 0.10 4.62 9.28
CA ALA A 14 -0.32 5.08 10.60
C ALA A 14 0.75 4.83 11.68
N ASN A 15 1.70 3.94 11.43
CA ASN A 15 2.85 3.70 12.29
C ASN A 15 4.10 4.39 11.71
N PRO A 16 4.89 5.14 12.51
CA PRO A 16 6.12 5.75 12.04
C PRO A 16 7.11 4.71 11.49
N GLY A 17 7.60 4.95 10.27
CA GLY A 17 8.65 4.12 9.67
C GLY A 17 9.99 4.29 10.40
N ALA A 18 10.82 3.25 10.38
CA ALA A 18 12.18 3.29 10.90
C ALA A 18 13.14 2.63 9.91
N LEU A 19 14.35 3.17 9.80
CA LEU A 19 15.42 2.52 9.05
C LEU A 19 16.16 1.54 9.97
N ASP A 20 16.59 0.43 9.41
CA ASP A 20 17.58 -0.43 10.02
C ASP A 20 18.94 0.28 9.97
N ALA A 21 19.57 0.45 11.14
CA ALA A 21 20.80 1.23 11.27
C ALA A 21 22.03 0.57 10.61
N SER A 22 21.99 -0.74 10.36
CA SER A 22 23.10 -1.47 9.76
C SER A 22 23.07 -1.45 8.23
N SER A 23 21.88 -1.37 7.64
CA SER A 23 21.65 -1.52 6.20
C SER A 23 21.03 -0.28 5.54
N ASN A 24 20.57 0.70 6.32
CA ASN A 24 19.78 1.85 5.87
C ASN A 24 18.51 1.46 5.09
N THR A 25 18.01 0.24 5.27
CA THR A 25 16.75 -0.21 4.65
C THR A 25 15.56 0.09 5.57
N LEU A 26 14.37 0.31 5.00
CA LEU A 26 13.15 0.46 5.79
C LEU A 26 12.80 -0.86 6.48
N LYS A 27 12.63 -0.84 7.81
CA LYS A 27 12.08 -1.95 8.57
C LYS A 27 10.65 -2.22 8.12
N ARG A 28 10.37 -3.49 7.79
CA ARG A 28 9.06 -3.94 7.30
C ARG A 28 8.37 -4.92 8.23
N GLU A 29 8.91 -5.10 9.44
CA GLU A 29 8.20 -5.85 10.49
C GLU A 29 6.92 -5.09 10.88
N GLY A 30 5.83 -5.83 11.12
CA GLY A 30 4.55 -5.25 11.55
C GLY A 30 3.45 -5.40 10.51
N LYS A 31 2.44 -4.54 10.60
CA LYS A 31 1.22 -4.62 9.78
C LYS A 31 1.50 -4.09 8.37
N LEU A 32 1.22 -4.93 7.38
CA LEU A 32 1.23 -4.57 5.97
C LEU A 32 -0.22 -4.38 5.50
N ILE A 33 -0.47 -3.33 4.73
CA ILE A 33 -1.79 -2.97 4.20
C ILE A 33 -1.74 -2.75 2.68
N LEU A 34 -2.90 -2.74 2.04
CA LEU A 34 -3.05 -2.17 0.72
C LEU A 34 -2.83 -0.65 0.82
N ASP A 35 -2.06 -0.07 -0.10
CA ASP A 35 -1.94 1.39 -0.20
C ASP A 35 -3.35 2.00 -0.27
N GLU A 36 -3.62 2.98 0.59
CA GLU A 36 -4.95 3.58 0.69
C GLU A 36 -5.35 4.25 -0.62
N SER A 37 -4.38 4.85 -1.33
CA SER A 37 -4.61 5.44 -2.64
C SER A 37 -5.03 4.40 -3.69
N ASP A 38 -4.47 3.20 -3.63
CA ASP A 38 -4.85 2.09 -4.50
C ASP A 38 -6.23 1.55 -4.14
N SER A 39 -6.62 1.59 -2.86
CA SER A 39 -7.98 1.23 -2.42
C SER A 39 -9.02 2.17 -3.04
N TYR A 40 -8.73 3.47 -3.13
CA TYR A 40 -9.57 4.41 -3.88
C TYR A 40 -9.60 4.08 -5.37
N GLY A 41 -8.48 3.68 -5.96
CA GLY A 41 -8.43 3.21 -7.35
C GLY A 41 -9.33 1.99 -7.60
N VAL A 42 -9.32 1.02 -6.67
CA VAL A 42 -10.20 -0.15 -6.72
C VAL A 42 -11.67 0.28 -6.61
N GLU A 43 -12.00 1.14 -5.65
CA GLU A 43 -13.36 1.65 -5.47
C GLU A 43 -13.87 2.37 -6.72
N MET A 44 -13.08 3.27 -7.30
CA MET A 44 -13.45 3.96 -8.54
C MET A 44 -13.66 2.99 -9.71
N ALA A 45 -12.89 1.91 -9.82
CA ALA A 45 -13.11 0.89 -10.83
C ALA A 45 -14.40 0.10 -10.60
N LEU A 46 -14.74 -0.21 -9.33
CA LEU A 46 -15.99 -0.88 -8.97
C LEU A 46 -17.22 -0.03 -9.31
N GLN A 47 -17.13 1.30 -9.23
CA GLN A 47 -18.21 2.20 -9.64
C GLN A 47 -18.45 2.22 -11.17
N LEU A 48 -17.51 1.72 -11.98
CA LEU A 48 -17.56 1.74 -13.45
C LEU A 48 -17.98 0.40 -14.08
N VAL A 49 -18.14 -0.67 -13.30
CA VAL A 49 -18.41 -2.04 -13.79
C VAL A 49 -19.81 -2.55 -13.48
#